data_AF-A0A8T4XE00-F1
#
_entry.id   AF-A0A8T4XE00-F1
#
_cell.length_a   1.000
_cell.length_b   1.000
_cell.length_c   1.000
_cell.angle_alpha   90.00
_cell.angle_beta   90.00
_cell.angle_gamma   90.00
#
_symmetry.space_group_name_H-M   'P 1'
#
loop_
_entity.id
_entity.type
_entity.pdbx_description
1 polymer ?
#
loop_
_entity_poly.entity_id
_entity_poly.type
_entity_poly.pdbx_seq_one_letter_code
_entity_poly.pdbx_strand_id
1 'polypeptide(L)'
;MLQEDLLKLFGEIVAQVFSEIIRTLPKILTTLIIFIIAFVVIRALNAFLGKAMKIARVDEVFTRFSGFLLPFSLEKFIILLADIGIVLVAFYAIVSLFLEPRYIQLINDGIYYGARIISIIVITLVIFAIFNAVIIRVKVDPRIRVYPLVIIMLLVTAMLIDITALSDEMKRALAMGLSIGVGVAIGAFAVWFFFHEYLDAFFKAKMGAEEKKDHG
;
A
#
# COMPACT_ATOMS: atom_id res chain seq x y z
N MET A 1 -62.57 -22.91 20.36
CA MET A 1 -61.74 -23.62 19.37
C MET A 1 -60.89 -22.67 18.54
N LEU A 2 -61.38 -21.98 17.50
CA LEU A 2 -60.53 -21.09 16.65
C LEU A 2 -59.78 -19.99 17.43
N GLN A 3 -60.39 -19.38 18.45
CA GLN A 3 -59.73 -18.35 19.28
C GLN A 3 -58.63 -18.91 20.19
N GLU A 4 -58.79 -20.13 20.71
CA GLU A 4 -57.79 -20.75 21.58
C GLU A 4 -56.57 -21.23 20.80
N ASP A 5 -56.77 -21.71 19.57
CA ASP A 5 -55.66 -22.10 18.69
C ASP A 5 -54.86 -20.88 18.20
N LEU A 6 -55.53 -19.75 17.92
CA LEU A 6 -54.86 -18.49 17.57
C LEU A 6 -54.04 -17.93 18.74
N LEU A 7 -54.55 -18.02 19.98
CA LEU A 7 -53.81 -17.58 21.17
C LEU A 7 -52.61 -18.47 21.47
N LYS A 8 -52.71 -19.79 21.22
CA LYS A 8 -51.58 -20.72 21.35
C LYS A 8 -50.50 -20.48 20.29
N LEU A 9 -50.90 -20.34 19.02
CA LEU A 9 -49.99 -19.99 17.92
C LEU A 9 -49.27 -18.66 18.19
N PHE A 10 -49.98 -17.66 18.68
CA PHE A 10 -49.37 -16.37 19.05
C PHE A 10 -48.39 -16.54 20.22
N GLY A 11 -48.74 -17.32 21.24
CA GLY A 11 -47.85 -17.63 22.37
C GLY A 11 -46.57 -18.35 21.95
N GLU A 12 -46.67 -19.31 21.03
CA GLU A 12 -45.53 -20.04 20.46
C GLU A 12 -44.61 -19.12 19.65
N ILE A 13 -45.17 -18.27 18.80
CA ILE A 13 -44.41 -17.28 18.03
C ILE A 13 -43.68 -16.31 18.95
N VAL A 14 -44.36 -15.79 19.99
CA VAL A 14 -43.76 -14.88 20.96
C VAL A 14 -42.64 -15.59 21.74
N ALA A 15 -42.88 -16.81 22.24
CA ALA A 15 -41.87 -17.58 22.95
C ALA A 15 -40.64 -17.88 22.06
N GLN A 16 -40.85 -18.18 20.78
CA GLN A 16 -39.78 -18.38 19.81
C GLN A 16 -38.97 -17.10 19.61
N VAL A 17 -39.61 -15.94 19.45
CA VAL A 17 -38.94 -14.64 19.33
C VAL A 17 -38.14 -14.31 20.59
N PHE A 18 -38.71 -14.53 21.78
CA PHE A 18 -37.99 -14.30 23.04
C PHE A 18 -36.79 -15.24 23.20
N SER A 19 -36.91 -16.50 22.79
CA SER A 19 -35.81 -17.48 22.79
C SER A 19 -34.68 -17.05 21.86
N GLU A 20 -35.01 -16.57 20.65
CA GLU A 20 -34.03 -16.04 19.70
C GLU A 20 -33.34 -14.77 20.22
N ILE A 21 -34.09 -13.87 20.88
CA ILE A 21 -33.53 -12.66 21.52
C ILE A 21 -32.55 -13.05 22.63
N ILE A 22 -32.93 -13.95 23.54
CA ILE A 22 -32.07 -14.39 24.65
C ILE A 22 -30.79 -15.06 24.12
N ARG A 23 -30.89 -15.86 23.05
CA ARG A 23 -29.74 -16.51 22.43
C ARG A 23 -28.79 -15.53 21.75
N THR A 24 -29.31 -14.40 21.25
CA THR A 24 -28.54 -13.37 20.54
C THR A 24 -28.02 -12.28 21.50
N LEU A 25 -28.61 -12.16 22.69
CA LEU A 25 -28.26 -11.16 23.70
C LEU A 25 -26.76 -11.13 24.06
N PRO A 26 -26.05 -12.28 24.25
CA PRO A 26 -24.63 -12.27 24.51
C PRO A 26 -23.82 -11.65 23.37
N LYS A 27 -24.20 -11.90 22.11
CA LYS A 27 -23.51 -11.34 20.92
C LYS A 27 -23.67 -9.83 20.85
N ILE A 28 -24.85 -9.32 21.18
CA ILE A 28 -25.14 -7.87 21.22
C ILE A 28 -24.29 -7.19 22.31
N LEU A 29 -24.22 -7.78 23.50
CA LEU A 29 -23.38 -7.24 24.59
C LEU A 29 -21.90 -7.26 24.23
N THR A 30 -21.38 -8.34 23.64
CA THR A 30 -19.98 -8.40 23.19
C THR A 30 -19.70 -7.36 22.11
N THR A 31 -20.64 -7.12 21.20
CA THR A 31 -20.50 -6.08 20.16
C THR A 31 -20.39 -4.69 20.79
N LEU A 32 -21.21 -4.39 21.80
CA LEU A 32 -21.12 -3.14 22.55
C LEU A 32 -19.76 -2.98 23.25
N ILE A 33 -19.25 -4.05 23.85
CA ILE A 33 -17.92 -4.06 24.48
C ILE A 33 -16.83 -3.77 23.44
N ILE A 34 -16.91 -4.39 22.26
CA ILE A 34 -15.96 -4.13 21.16
C ILE A 34 -15.96 -2.65 20.77
N PHE A 35 -17.14 -2.02 20.64
CA PHE A 35 -17.23 -0.59 20.35
C PHE A 35 -16.59 0.28 21.43
N ILE A 36 -16.82 -0.03 22.71
CA ILE A 36 -16.22 0.68 23.84
C ILE A 36 -14.69 0.55 23.78
N ILE A 37 -14.17 -0.66 23.59
CA ILE A 37 -12.74 -0.92 23.50
C ILE A 37 -12.14 -0.16 22.30
N ALA A 38 -12.76 -0.26 21.12
CA ALA A 38 -12.29 0.43 19.92
C ALA A 38 -12.21 1.95 20.13
N PHE A 39 -13.23 2.54 20.76
CA PHE A 39 -13.24 3.97 21.09
C PHE A 39 -12.12 4.37 22.06
N VAL A 40 -11.91 3.57 23.12
CA VAL A 40 -10.82 3.80 24.07
C VAL A 40 -9.46 3.70 23.38
N VAL A 41 -9.27 2.69 22.52
CA VAL A 41 -8.02 2.49 21.78
C VAL A 41 -7.76 3.65 20.83
N ILE A 42 -8.75 4.09 20.03
CA ILE A 42 -8.64 5.26 19.14
C ILE A 42 -8.21 6.49 19.95
N ARG A 43 -8.88 6.77 21.06
CA ARG A 43 -8.57 7.92 21.90
C ARG A 43 -7.15 7.86 22.47
N ALA A 44 -6.74 6.70 22.98
CA ALA A 44 -5.41 6.50 23.55
C ALA A 44 -4.32 6.63 22.47
N LEU A 45 -4.55 6.00 21.31
CA LEU A 45 -3.61 5.95 20.21
C LEU A 45 -3.45 7.34 19.56
N ASN A 46 -4.53 8.09 19.38
CA ASN A 46 -4.47 9.46 18.86
C ASN A 46 -3.72 10.40 19.83
N ALA A 47 -3.89 10.22 21.14
CA ALA A 47 -3.12 10.97 22.12
C ALA A 47 -1.62 10.63 22.08
N PHE A 48 -1.27 9.35 21.91
CA PHE A 48 0.12 8.90 21.83
C PHE A 48 0.78 9.29 20.50
N LEU A 49 0.16 8.96 19.37
CA LEU A 49 0.66 9.29 18.04
C LEU A 49 0.74 10.79 17.83
N GLY A 50 -0.27 11.56 18.24
CA GLY A 50 -0.22 13.02 18.12
C GLY A 50 0.95 13.63 18.90
N LYS A 51 1.30 13.08 20.07
CA LYS A 51 2.51 13.50 20.80
C LYS A 51 3.78 13.07 20.08
N ALA A 52 3.87 11.82 19.65
CA ALA A 52 5.04 11.28 18.98
C ALA A 52 5.35 12.02 17.67
N MET A 53 4.34 12.29 16.85
CA MET A 53 4.48 12.97 15.56
C MET A 53 4.92 14.43 15.73
N LYS A 54 4.39 15.14 16.74
CA LYS A 54 4.82 16.51 17.08
C LYS A 54 6.26 16.58 17.55
N ILE A 55 6.69 15.60 18.35
CA ILE A 55 8.09 15.51 18.80
C ILE A 55 9.01 15.24 17.62
N ALA A 56 8.63 14.30 16.75
CA ALA A 56 9.41 13.93 15.57
C ALA A 56 9.37 14.97 14.45
N ARG A 57 8.45 15.94 14.50
CA ARG A 57 8.18 16.94 13.45
C ARG A 57 8.15 16.30 12.05
N VAL A 58 7.35 15.24 11.92
CA VAL A 58 7.36 14.38 10.73
C VAL A 58 7.16 15.15 9.43
N ASP A 59 6.29 16.16 9.43
CA ASP A 59 6.08 17.04 8.27
C ASP A 59 7.36 17.82 7.88
N GLU A 60 8.11 18.35 8.85
CA GLU A 60 9.39 19.05 8.60
C GLU A 60 10.49 18.09 8.13
N VAL A 61 10.56 16.89 8.73
CA VAL A 61 11.55 15.88 8.34
C VAL A 61 11.29 15.40 6.91
N PHE A 62 10.03 15.14 6.57
CA PHE A 62 9.66 14.70 5.23
C PHE A 62 9.90 15.78 4.18
N THR A 63 9.54 17.03 4.45
CA THR A 63 9.78 18.14 3.51
C THR A 63 11.28 18.40 3.29
N ARG A 64 12.11 18.31 4.35
CA ARG A 64 13.57 18.39 4.22
C ARG A 64 14.18 17.24 3.43
N PHE A 65 13.63 16.03 3.55
CA PHE A 65 14.19 14.85 2.89
C PHE A 65 13.71 14.69 1.44
N SER A 66 12.41 14.91 1.21
CA SER A 66 11.78 14.75 -0.11
C SER A 66 11.87 15.99 -0.99
N GLY A 67 12.15 17.17 -0.44
CA GLY A 67 12.17 18.43 -1.21
C GLY A 67 10.82 18.83 -1.80
N PHE A 68 9.73 18.13 -1.44
CA PHE A 68 8.36 18.39 -1.90
C PHE A 68 7.46 18.71 -0.71
N LEU A 69 6.52 19.64 -0.91
CA LEU A 69 5.46 19.96 0.06
C LEU A 69 4.23 19.13 -0.28
N LEU A 70 3.87 18.17 0.57
CA LEU A 70 2.60 17.47 0.42
C LEU A 70 1.45 18.45 0.70
N PRO A 71 0.36 18.40 -0.09
CA PRO A 71 -0.83 19.23 0.16
C PRO A 71 -1.61 18.79 1.42
N PHE A 72 -1.14 17.75 2.12
CA PHE A 72 -1.71 17.20 3.34
C PHE A 72 -0.62 16.98 4.39
N SER A 73 -1.00 17.05 5.67
CA SER A 73 -0.10 16.76 6.81
C SER A 73 0.04 15.24 6.99
N LEU A 74 1.28 14.76 7.03
CA LEU A 74 1.60 13.35 7.28
C LEU A 74 1.20 12.92 8.67
N GLU A 75 1.29 13.82 9.66
CA GLU A 75 0.80 13.56 11.01
C GLU A 75 -0.68 13.13 10.97
N LYS A 76 -1.52 13.91 10.30
CA LYS A 76 -2.96 13.61 10.18
C LYS A 76 -3.21 12.35 9.36
N PHE A 77 -2.43 12.14 8.30
CA PHE A 77 -2.56 10.95 7.46
C PHE A 77 -2.23 9.66 8.22
N ILE A 78 -1.15 9.66 9.01
CA ILE A 78 -0.74 8.51 9.83
C ILE A 78 -1.79 8.22 10.91
N ILE A 79 -2.29 9.26 11.58
CA ILE A 79 -3.36 9.12 12.58
C ILE A 79 -4.62 8.54 11.95
N LEU A 80 -5.03 9.06 10.78
CA LEU A 80 -6.19 8.55 10.04
C LEU A 80 -6.03 7.08 9.67
N LEU A 81 -4.85 6.67 9.18
CA LEU A 81 -4.58 5.27 8.84
C LEU A 81 -4.69 4.37 10.07
N ALA A 82 -4.21 4.82 11.22
CA ALA A 82 -4.29 4.06 12.45
C ALA A 82 -5.75 3.92 12.93
N ASP A 83 -6.55 4.99 12.83
CA ASP A 83 -7.98 4.97 13.13
C ASP A 83 -8.73 4.00 12.22
N ILE A 84 -8.45 4.04 10.90
CA ILE A 84 -9.00 3.07 9.93
C ILE A 84 -8.63 1.64 10.33
N GLY A 85 -7.38 1.40 10.73
CA GLY A 85 -6.93 0.09 11.21
C GLY A 85 -7.73 -0.40 12.41
N ILE A 86 -7.95 0.46 13.41
CA ILE A 86 -8.73 0.10 14.60
C ILE A 86 -10.19 -0.18 14.25
N VAL A 87 -10.79 0.66 13.38
CA VAL A 87 -12.15 0.45 12.88
C VAL A 87 -12.27 -0.87 12.13
N LEU A 88 -11.29 -1.22 11.29
CA LEU A 88 -11.27 -2.50 10.58
C LEU A 88 -11.16 -3.70 11.54
N VAL A 89 -10.33 -3.60 12.58
CA VAL A 89 -10.21 -4.65 13.61
C VAL A 89 -11.52 -4.80 14.38
N ALA A 90 -12.16 -3.70 14.77
CA ALA A 90 -13.45 -3.72 15.44
C ALA A 90 -14.53 -4.33 14.53
N PHE A 91 -14.58 -3.92 13.27
CA PHE A 91 -15.48 -4.49 12.27
C PHE A 91 -15.26 -6.00 12.09
N TYR A 92 -14.00 -6.43 11.96
CA TYR A 92 -13.64 -7.84 11.86
C TYR A 92 -14.10 -8.64 13.09
N ALA A 93 -13.86 -8.13 14.30
CA ALA A 93 -14.30 -8.76 15.53
C ALA A 93 -15.82 -8.91 15.59
N ILE A 94 -16.57 -7.87 15.21
CA ILE A 94 -18.04 -7.91 15.16
C ILE A 94 -18.50 -8.95 14.14
N VAL A 95 -18.00 -8.88 12.91
CA VAL A 95 -18.31 -9.83 11.85
C VAL A 95 -18.04 -11.27 12.29
N SER A 96 -16.91 -11.53 12.96
CA SER A 96 -16.55 -12.86 13.46
C SER A 96 -17.51 -13.45 14.49
N LEU A 97 -18.30 -12.60 15.19
CA LEU A 97 -19.32 -13.06 16.14
C LEU A 97 -20.64 -13.47 15.44
N PHE A 98 -20.92 -12.89 14.27
CA PHE A 98 -22.19 -13.09 13.57
C PHE A 98 -22.09 -14.04 12.38
N LEU A 99 -20.94 -14.15 11.72
CA LEU A 99 -20.77 -14.88 10.46
C LEU A 99 -20.08 -16.24 10.65
N GLU A 100 -20.44 -17.18 9.78
CA GLU A 100 -19.81 -18.50 9.70
C GLU A 100 -18.36 -18.44 9.17
N PRO A 101 -17.51 -19.44 9.49
CA PRO A 101 -16.09 -19.46 9.10
C PRO A 101 -15.82 -19.23 7.60
N ARG A 102 -16.74 -19.66 6.72
CA ARG A 102 -16.61 -19.49 5.27
C ARG A 102 -16.61 -18.00 4.85
N TYR A 103 -17.43 -17.18 5.49
CA TYR A 103 -17.48 -15.74 5.18
C TYR A 103 -16.29 -14.99 5.78
N ILE A 104 -15.73 -15.49 6.89
CA ILE A 104 -14.52 -14.92 7.50
C ILE A 104 -13.30 -15.11 6.61
N GLN A 105 -13.20 -16.22 5.88
CA GLN A 105 -12.13 -16.43 4.89
C GLN A 105 -12.16 -15.36 3.79
N LEU A 106 -13.34 -15.08 3.22
CA LEU A 106 -13.47 -14.06 2.18
C LEU A 106 -13.07 -12.66 2.68
N ILE A 107 -13.42 -12.34 3.93
CA ILE A 107 -13.05 -11.07 4.56
C ILE A 107 -11.55 -11.00 4.82
N ASN A 108 -10.95 -12.09 5.30
CA ASN A 108 -9.49 -12.18 5.45
C ASN A 108 -8.79 -11.92 4.12
N ASP A 109 -9.21 -12.60 3.04
CA ASP A 109 -8.62 -12.42 1.71
C ASP A 109 -8.73 -10.96 1.24
N GLY A 110 -9.89 -10.33 1.47
CA GLY A 110 -10.10 -8.91 1.19
C GLY A 110 -9.19 -7.97 2.00
N ILE A 111 -9.05 -8.21 3.31
CA ILE A 111 -8.17 -7.43 4.19
C ILE A 111 -6.71 -7.62 3.79
N TYR A 112 -6.27 -8.85 3.52
CA TYR A 112 -4.91 -9.14 3.07
C TYR A 112 -4.59 -8.46 1.74
N TYR A 113 -5.52 -8.51 0.80
CA TYR A 113 -5.38 -7.83 -0.48
C TYR A 113 -5.28 -6.30 -0.30
N GLY A 114 -6.19 -5.70 0.47
CA GLY A 114 -6.15 -4.26 0.77
C GLY A 114 -4.86 -3.83 1.48
N ALA A 115 -4.40 -4.60 2.46
CA ALA A 115 -3.16 -4.34 3.19
C ALA A 115 -1.94 -4.40 2.27
N ARG A 116 -1.90 -5.34 1.32
CA ARG A 116 -0.83 -5.39 0.30
C ARG A 116 -0.84 -4.15 -0.58
N ILE A 117 -2.00 -3.64 -1.02
CA ILE A 117 -2.08 -2.41 -1.83
C ILE A 117 -1.46 -1.24 -1.06
N ILE A 118 -1.88 -1.04 0.18
CA ILE A 118 -1.38 0.05 1.04
C ILE A 118 0.14 -0.09 1.23
N SER A 119 0.63 -1.30 1.47
CA SER A 119 2.07 -1.59 1.61
C SER A 119 2.86 -1.17 0.37
N ILE A 120 2.39 -1.52 -0.83
CA ILE A 120 3.03 -1.14 -2.10
C ILE A 120 3.08 0.38 -2.24
N ILE A 121 1.99 1.09 -1.92
CA ILE A 121 1.95 2.55 -1.97
C ILE A 121 2.99 3.15 -1.02
N VAL A 122 3.03 2.70 0.24
CA VAL A 122 3.97 3.21 1.24
C VAL A 122 5.41 2.94 0.83
N ILE A 123 5.73 1.71 0.39
CA ILE A 123 7.07 1.34 -0.06
C ILE A 123 7.48 2.19 -1.27
N THR A 124 6.58 2.42 -2.22
CA THR A 124 6.83 3.27 -3.38
C THR A 124 7.20 4.69 -2.95
N LEU A 125 6.43 5.29 -2.04
CA LEU A 125 6.72 6.63 -1.51
C LEU A 125 8.07 6.69 -0.80
N VAL A 126 8.40 5.68 0.02
CA VAL A 126 9.68 5.59 0.73
C VAL A 126 10.85 5.49 -0.26
N ILE A 127 10.72 4.62 -1.27
CA ILE A 127 11.73 4.46 -2.32
C ILE A 127 11.94 5.79 -3.05
N PHE A 128 10.86 6.46 -3.48
CA PHE A 128 10.95 7.78 -4.13
C PHE A 128 11.64 8.81 -3.25
N ALA A 129 11.30 8.87 -1.97
CA ALA A 129 11.91 9.80 -1.03
C ALA A 129 13.42 9.55 -0.88
N ILE A 130 13.84 8.28 -0.73
CA ILE A 130 15.25 7.90 -0.63
C ILE A 130 16.00 8.28 -1.90
N PHE A 131 15.46 7.95 -3.07
CA PHE A 131 16.09 8.28 -4.34
C PHE A 131 16.22 9.78 -4.55
N ASN A 132 15.19 10.56 -4.21
CA ASN A 132 15.27 12.00 -4.35
C ASN A 132 16.33 12.60 -3.41
N ALA A 133 16.42 12.11 -2.17
CA ALA A 133 17.46 12.51 -1.23
C ALA A 133 18.88 12.20 -1.75
N VAL A 134 19.07 11.05 -2.41
CA VAL A 134 20.34 10.69 -3.06
C VAL A 134 20.64 11.63 -4.23
N ILE A 135 19.66 11.91 -5.10
CA ILE A 135 19.81 12.81 -6.26
C ILE A 135 20.14 14.24 -5.84
N ILE A 136 19.62 14.72 -4.70
CA ILE A 136 19.93 16.06 -4.18
C ILE A 136 21.34 16.11 -3.61
N ARG A 137 21.81 15.04 -2.97
CA ARG A 137 23.13 15.00 -2.31
C ARG A 137 24.29 14.69 -3.25
N VAL A 138 24.07 13.81 -4.21
CA VAL A 138 25.05 13.49 -5.24
C VAL A 138 24.82 14.53 -6.35
N LYS A 139 25.84 15.28 -6.77
CA LYS A 139 25.75 16.18 -7.94
C LYS A 139 25.61 15.35 -9.23
N VAL A 140 24.50 14.65 -9.37
CA VAL A 140 24.20 13.81 -10.52
C VAL A 140 23.91 14.72 -11.70
N ASP A 141 24.57 14.46 -12.84
CA ASP A 141 24.26 15.14 -14.09
C ASP A 141 22.76 14.99 -14.42
N PRO A 142 22.06 16.05 -14.87
CA PRO A 142 20.66 15.97 -15.28
C PRO A 142 20.34 14.79 -16.21
N ARG A 143 21.27 14.38 -17.07
CA ARG A 143 21.10 13.23 -17.98
C ARG A 143 20.94 11.90 -17.24
N ILE A 144 21.56 11.77 -16.07
CA ILE A 144 21.56 10.53 -15.27
C ILE A 144 20.35 10.49 -14.31
N ARG A 145 19.65 11.63 -14.13
CA ARG A 145 18.50 11.75 -13.21
C ARG A 145 17.30 10.88 -13.62
N VAL A 146 17.19 10.49 -14.89
CA VAL A 146 16.08 9.65 -15.40
C VAL A 146 16.25 8.16 -15.06
N TYR A 147 17.48 7.66 -14.92
CA TYR A 147 17.73 6.22 -14.70
C TYR A 147 17.14 5.69 -13.38
N PRO A 148 17.26 6.38 -12.24
CA PRO A 148 16.58 5.96 -11.00
C PRO A 148 15.07 5.86 -11.18
N LEU A 149 14.44 6.77 -11.92
CA LEU A 149 13.00 6.76 -12.14
C LEU A 149 12.55 5.51 -12.92
N VAL A 150 13.33 5.07 -13.91
CA VAL A 150 13.10 3.81 -14.63
C VAL A 150 13.20 2.61 -13.68
N ILE A 151 14.22 2.57 -12.82
CA ILE A 151 14.40 1.48 -11.84
C ILE A 151 13.23 1.45 -10.84
N ILE A 152 12.81 2.61 -10.32
CA ILE A 152 11.66 2.71 -9.43
C ILE A 152 10.39 2.24 -10.13
N MET A 153 10.16 2.67 -11.37
CA MET A 153 9.00 2.23 -12.15
C MET A 153 8.99 0.70 -12.30
N LEU A 154 10.12 0.10 -12.66
CA LEU A 154 10.25 -1.37 -12.76
C LEU A 154 9.99 -2.05 -11.41
N LEU A 155 10.55 -1.55 -10.30
CA LEU A 155 10.31 -2.08 -8.96
C LEU A 155 8.82 -2.02 -8.57
N VAL A 156 8.18 -0.87 -8.80
CA VAL A 156 6.74 -0.70 -8.53
C VAL A 156 5.91 -1.66 -9.38
N THR A 157 6.25 -1.80 -10.67
CA THR A 157 5.60 -2.78 -11.54
C THR A 157 5.80 -4.21 -11.02
N ALA A 158 6.98 -4.58 -10.53
CA ALA A 158 7.23 -5.89 -9.91
C ALA A 158 6.26 -6.15 -8.75
N MET A 159 6.13 -5.16 -7.86
CA MET A 159 5.28 -5.26 -6.68
C MET A 159 3.80 -5.32 -7.05
N LEU A 160 3.39 -4.61 -8.10
CA LEU A 160 2.03 -4.66 -8.63
C LEU A 160 1.71 -6.02 -9.28
N ILE A 161 2.66 -6.63 -9.99
CA ILE A 161 2.47 -7.98 -10.55
C ILE A 161 2.19 -8.99 -9.44
N ASP A 162 2.92 -8.92 -8.33
CA ASP A 162 2.77 -9.84 -7.21
C ASP A 162 1.36 -9.81 -6.60
N ILE A 163 0.79 -8.62 -6.45
CA ILE A 163 -0.55 -8.45 -5.86
C ILE A 163 -1.69 -8.75 -6.84
N THR A 164 -1.49 -8.53 -8.14
CA THR A 164 -2.57 -8.75 -9.11
C THR A 164 -3.05 -10.20 -9.10
N ALA A 165 -4.36 -10.39 -9.29
CA ALA A 165 -4.98 -11.71 -9.41
C ALA A 165 -4.75 -12.33 -10.80
N LEU A 166 -3.53 -12.22 -11.29
CA LEU A 166 -3.08 -12.87 -12.53
C LEU A 166 -2.80 -14.36 -12.26
N SER A 167 -2.90 -15.19 -13.30
CA SER A 167 -2.51 -16.60 -13.20
C SER A 167 -1.01 -16.71 -12.88
N ASP A 168 -0.61 -17.82 -12.26
CA ASP A 168 0.78 -18.04 -11.86
C ASP A 168 1.73 -18.05 -13.07
N GLU A 169 1.27 -18.53 -14.22
CA GLU A 169 2.03 -18.49 -15.47
C GLU A 169 2.27 -17.05 -15.94
N MET A 170 1.24 -16.21 -15.86
CA MET A 170 1.33 -14.80 -16.24
C MET A 170 2.25 -14.04 -15.29
N LYS A 171 2.17 -14.32 -13.97
CA LYS A 171 3.09 -13.74 -12.97
C LYS A 171 4.52 -14.14 -13.25
N ARG A 172 4.79 -15.41 -13.57
CA ARG A 172 6.15 -15.88 -13.92
C ARG A 172 6.67 -15.23 -15.18
N ALA A 173 5.84 -15.13 -16.23
CA ALA A 173 6.22 -14.49 -17.48
C ALA A 173 6.55 -13.00 -17.28
N LEU A 174 5.72 -12.28 -16.53
CA LEU A 174 5.95 -10.87 -16.19
C LEU A 174 7.16 -10.69 -15.28
N ALA A 175 7.35 -11.55 -14.28
CA ALA A 175 8.53 -11.52 -13.41
C ALA A 175 9.82 -11.76 -14.19
N MET A 176 9.82 -12.71 -15.14
CA MET A 176 10.95 -12.94 -16.04
C MET A 176 11.20 -11.73 -16.95
N GLY A 177 10.15 -11.20 -17.60
CA GLY A 177 10.27 -10.01 -18.44
C GLY A 177 10.80 -8.80 -17.68
N LEU A 178 10.36 -8.62 -16.44
CA LEU A 178 10.82 -7.55 -15.57
C LEU A 178 12.27 -7.76 -15.10
N SER A 179 12.65 -8.98 -14.74
CA SER A 179 14.04 -9.32 -14.41
C SER A 179 14.99 -9.04 -15.58
N ILE A 180 14.57 -9.38 -16.81
CA ILE A 180 15.33 -9.08 -18.02
C ILE A 180 15.40 -7.56 -18.22
N GLY A 181 14.26 -6.85 -18.10
CA GLY A 181 14.21 -5.40 -18.24
C GLY A 181 15.10 -4.66 -17.24
N VAL A 182 15.09 -5.07 -15.97
CA VAL A 182 15.97 -4.54 -14.92
C VAL A 182 17.44 -4.86 -15.25
N GLY A 183 17.75 -6.09 -15.64
CA GLY A 183 19.11 -6.49 -16.03
C GLY A 183 19.65 -5.69 -17.21
N VAL A 184 18.84 -5.48 -18.26
CA VAL A 184 19.19 -4.67 -19.43
C VAL A 184 19.36 -3.20 -19.04
N ALA A 185 18.48 -2.64 -18.22
CA ALA A 185 18.59 -1.26 -17.76
C ALA A 185 19.88 -1.02 -16.97
N ILE A 186 20.22 -1.92 -16.03
CA ILE A 186 21.46 -1.86 -15.25
C ILE A 186 22.68 -2.05 -16.15
N GLY A 187 22.65 -3.02 -17.06
CA GLY A 187 23.73 -3.29 -18.00
C GLY A 187 24.01 -2.11 -18.93
N ALA A 188 22.97 -1.54 -19.54
CA ALA A 188 23.07 -0.36 -20.39
C ALA A 188 23.60 0.85 -19.61
N PHE A 189 23.13 1.05 -18.38
CA PHE A 189 23.64 2.10 -17.50
C PHE A 189 25.12 1.89 -17.16
N ALA A 190 25.55 0.68 -16.81
CA ALA A 190 26.94 0.39 -16.50
C ALA A 190 27.85 0.62 -17.70
N VAL A 191 27.48 0.12 -18.88
CA VAL A 191 28.24 0.34 -20.12
C VAL A 191 28.37 1.82 -20.42
N TRP A 192 27.26 2.57 -20.37
CA TRP A 192 27.30 4.01 -20.55
C TRP A 192 28.19 4.69 -19.50
N PHE A 193 27.99 4.42 -18.21
CA PHE A 193 28.72 5.04 -17.12
C PHE A 193 30.25 4.86 -17.24
N PHE A 194 30.71 3.63 -17.49
CA PHE A 194 32.14 3.34 -17.59
C PHE A 194 32.76 3.76 -18.93
N PHE A 195 32.01 3.72 -20.04
CA PHE A 195 32.56 3.92 -21.37
C PHE A 195 32.07 5.19 -22.09
N HIS A 196 31.33 6.09 -21.44
CA HIS A 196 30.79 7.29 -22.10
C HIS A 196 31.88 8.14 -22.77
N GLU A 197 33.04 8.31 -22.14
CA GLU A 197 34.16 9.08 -22.72
C GLU A 197 34.72 8.44 -23.98
N TYR A 198 34.88 7.10 -23.99
CA TYR A 198 35.34 6.35 -25.15
C TYR A 198 34.31 6.33 -26.27
N LEU A 199 33.03 6.18 -25.92
CA LEU A 199 31.92 6.23 -26.87
C LEU A 199 31.85 7.61 -27.53
N ASP A 200 31.92 8.69 -26.75
CA ASP A 200 31.91 10.07 -27.25
C ASP A 200 33.10 10.35 -28.17
N ALA A 201 34.29 9.87 -27.81
CA ALA A 201 35.48 9.97 -28.66
C ALA A 201 35.33 9.20 -29.98
N PHE A 202 34.78 7.99 -29.93
CA PHE A 202 34.55 7.15 -31.12
C PHE A 202 33.49 7.75 -32.05
N PHE A 203 32.40 8.30 -31.51
CA PHE A 203 31.36 8.96 -32.29
C PHE A 203 31.87 10.26 -32.93
N LYS A 204 32.67 11.06 -32.23
CA LYS A 204 33.31 12.25 -32.81
C LYS A 204 34.32 11.91 -33.91
N ALA A 205 35.12 10.85 -33.72
CA ALA A 205 36.08 10.39 -34.74
C ALA A 205 35.37 9.91 -36.02
N LYS A 206 34.21 9.27 -35.88
CA LYS A 206 33.43 8.76 -37.02
C LYS A 206 32.71 9.90 -37.79
N MET A 207 32.15 10.89 -37.09
CA MET A 207 31.50 12.05 -37.73
C MET A 207 32.52 12.98 -38.42
N GLY A 208 33.71 13.20 -37.84
CA GLY A 208 34.77 13.98 -38.48
C GLY A 208 35.40 13.30 -39.71
N ALA A 209 35.20 11.99 -39.89
CA ALA A 209 35.67 11.25 -41.06
C ALA A 209 34.70 11.30 -42.25
N GLU A 210 33.41 11.56 -42.01
CA GLU A 210 32.42 11.73 -43.08
C GLU A 210 32.44 13.15 -43.67
N GLU A 211 32.70 14.19 -42.87
CA GLU A 211 32.84 15.57 -43.34
C GLU A 211 34.03 15.76 -44.31
N LYS A 212 35.09 14.94 -44.18
CA LYS A 212 36.24 14.94 -45.10
C LYS A 212 35.99 14.21 -46.43
N LYS A 213 34.90 13.46 -46.55
CA LYS A 213 34.55 12.74 -47.79
C LYS A 213 33.60 13.53 -48.70
N ASP A 214 32.95 14.58 -48.21
CA ASP A 214 31.98 15.37 -48.98
C ASP A 214 32.60 16.62 -49.65
N HIS A 215 33.90 16.85 -49.43
CA HIS A 215 34.68 17.95 -50.02
C HIS A 215 35.96 17.48 -50.75
N GLY A 216 36.04 16.19 -51.10
CA GLY A 216 37.13 15.59 -51.88
C GLY A 216 36.72 15.31 -53.32
#